data_AF-A0A168HX07-F1
#
_entry.id   AF-A0A168HX07-F1
#
_cell.length_a   1.000
_cell.length_b   1.000
_cell.length_c   1.000
_cell.angle_alpha   90.00
_cell.angle_beta   90.00
_cell.angle_gamma   90.00
#
_symmetry.space_group_name_H-M   'P 1'
#
loop_
_entity.id
_entity.type
_entity.pdbx_description
1 polymer ?
#
loop_
_entity_poly.entity_id
_entity_poly.type
_entity_poly.pdbx_seq_one_letter_code
_entity_poly.pdbx_strand_id
1 'polypeptide(L)'
;REQGQTKARSVMSVLNRFTATLPGYYGPRGAGAILKALTKMYIDTGYMRKHLKSSQLPLEFLQQVLVPEVGFRLIRQDLNRKRRGGVPIPGLTEKAKAIMKESAAYGNAMFPVEDADI
;
A
#
# COMPACT_ATOMS: atom_id res chain seq x y z
N ARG A 1 -16.84 4.17 23.65
CA ARG A 1 -15.95 3.56 22.63
C ARG A 1 -16.29 4.01 21.20
N GLU A 2 -17.53 4.38 20.89
CA GLU A 2 -17.95 4.86 19.54
C GLU A 2 -17.29 6.16 19.07
N GLN A 3 -17.06 7.13 19.95
CA GLN A 3 -16.47 8.43 19.57
C GLN A 3 -15.08 8.31 18.91
N GLY A 4 -14.31 7.25 19.23
CA GLY A 4 -13.03 6.97 18.60
C GLY A 4 -13.15 6.44 17.17
N GLN A 5 -14.17 5.63 16.89
CA GLN A 5 -14.41 5.09 15.54
C GLN A 5 -14.87 6.19 14.58
N THR A 6 -15.77 7.07 15.01
CA THR A 6 -16.26 8.19 14.19
C THR A 6 -15.16 9.21 13.91
N LYS A 7 -14.31 9.50 14.90
CA LYS A 7 -13.15 10.40 14.71
C LYS A 7 -12.08 9.78 13.81
N ALA A 8 -11.83 8.47 13.93
CA ALA A 8 -10.93 7.76 13.02
C ALA A 8 -11.46 7.73 11.58
N ARG A 9 -12.78 7.71 11.38
CA ARG A 9 -13.44 7.78 10.07
C ARG A 9 -13.72 9.19 9.56
N SER A 10 -13.26 10.24 10.25
CA SER A 10 -13.44 11.59 9.74
C SER A 10 -12.79 11.71 8.35
N VAL A 11 -13.45 12.44 7.44
CA VAL A 11 -13.00 12.63 6.06
C VAL A 11 -11.55 13.11 6.01
N MET A 12 -11.15 14.01 6.91
CA MET A 12 -9.76 14.48 7.03
C MET A 12 -8.79 13.40 7.50
N SER A 13 -9.19 12.52 8.42
CA SER A 13 -8.34 11.39 8.85
C SER A 13 -8.19 10.36 7.73
N VAL A 14 -9.24 10.13 6.94
CA VAL A 14 -9.22 9.25 5.77
C VAL A 14 -8.35 9.84 4.66
N LEU A 15 -8.48 11.13 4.35
CA LEU A 15 -7.66 11.84 3.35
C LEU A 15 -6.18 11.91 3.75
N ASN A 16 -5.87 12.22 5.01
CA ASN A 16 -4.49 12.20 5.50
C ASN A 16 -3.89 10.79 5.45
N ARG A 17 -4.68 9.75 5.74
CA ARG A 17 -4.23 8.38 5.52
C ARG A 17 -4.04 8.11 4.03
N PHE A 18 -5.01 8.43 3.19
CA PHE A 18 -4.93 8.21 1.74
C PHE A 18 -3.69 8.85 1.12
N THR A 19 -3.38 10.10 1.48
CA THR A 19 -2.17 10.81 1.03
C THR A 19 -0.88 10.22 1.60
N ALA A 20 -0.87 9.82 2.88
CA ALA A 20 0.28 9.17 3.52
C ALA A 20 0.49 7.72 3.07
N THR A 21 -0.58 7.03 2.68
CA THR A 21 -0.63 5.64 2.25
C THR A 21 -0.92 5.54 0.76
N LEU A 22 -0.51 6.50 -0.07
CA LEU A 22 -0.41 6.34 -1.52
C LEU A 22 0.90 5.61 -1.81
N PRO A 23 0.94 4.27 -1.77
CA PRO A 23 2.16 3.52 -1.75
C PRO A 23 2.37 3.04 -3.17
N GLY A 24 2.76 3.97 -4.04
CA GLY A 24 2.83 3.69 -5.45
C GLY A 24 4.11 2.95 -5.80
N TYR A 25 4.07 1.62 -5.90
CA TYR A 25 4.97 0.92 -6.82
C TYR A 25 4.47 1.18 -8.25
N TYR A 26 4.74 2.36 -8.84
CA TYR A 26 4.05 2.95 -10.00
C TYR A 26 2.67 3.55 -9.72
N GLY A 27 2.56 4.38 -8.67
CA GLY A 27 1.34 5.16 -8.39
C GLY A 27 0.07 4.29 -8.20
N PRO A 28 -1.11 4.80 -8.58
CA PRO A 28 -2.40 4.10 -8.45
C PRO A 28 -2.46 2.75 -9.15
N ARG A 29 -1.83 2.60 -10.33
CA ARG A 29 -1.80 1.34 -11.07
C ARG A 29 -1.11 0.23 -10.30
N GLY A 30 0.04 0.55 -9.70
CA GLY A 30 0.77 -0.36 -8.82
C GLY A 30 -0.04 -0.80 -7.62
N ALA A 31 -0.63 0.18 -6.94
CA ALA A 31 -1.50 -0.07 -5.79
C ALA A 31 -2.70 -0.96 -6.17
N GLY A 32 -3.32 -0.73 -7.33
CA GLY A 32 -4.42 -1.53 -7.87
C GLY A 32 -4.01 -2.99 -8.15
N ALA A 33 -2.84 -3.21 -8.73
CA ALA A 33 -2.32 -4.56 -8.96
C ALA A 33 -2.07 -5.32 -7.65
N ILE A 34 -1.44 -4.67 -6.68
CA ILE A 34 -1.21 -5.23 -5.33
C ILE A 34 -2.55 -5.52 -4.65
N LEU A 35 -3.49 -4.57 -4.67
CA LEU A 35 -4.81 -4.73 -4.08
C LEU A 35 -5.55 -5.93 -4.69
N LYS A 36 -5.56 -6.06 -6.03
CA LYS A 36 -6.19 -7.20 -6.72
C LYS A 36 -5.60 -8.53 -6.27
N ALA A 37 -4.28 -8.62 -6.14
CA ALA A 37 -3.62 -9.83 -5.65
C ALA A 37 -4.01 -10.13 -4.19
N LEU A 38 -3.98 -9.12 -3.32
CA LEU A 38 -4.34 -9.25 -1.90
C LEU A 38 -5.81 -9.62 -1.70
N THR A 39 -6.72 -9.07 -2.49
CA THR A 39 -8.15 -9.41 -2.47
C THR A 39 -8.34 -10.90 -2.75
N LYS A 40 -7.72 -11.40 -3.83
CA LYS A 40 -7.77 -12.82 -4.17
C LYS A 40 -7.25 -13.73 -3.05
N MET A 41 -6.18 -13.32 -2.37
CA MET A 41 -5.55 -14.13 -1.31
C MET A 41 -6.31 -14.08 0.01
N TYR A 42 -6.88 -12.93 0.39
CA TYR A 42 -7.34 -12.69 1.75
C TYR A 42 -8.84 -12.36 1.89
N ILE A 43 -9.47 -11.80 0.85
CA ILE A 43 -10.89 -11.48 0.85
C ILE A 43 -11.69 -12.63 0.27
N ASP A 44 -11.35 -13.09 -0.93
CA ASP A 44 -12.09 -14.12 -1.66
C ASP A 44 -12.02 -15.48 -0.95
N THR A 45 -10.93 -15.74 -0.24
CA THR A 45 -10.75 -16.94 0.59
C THR A 45 -11.49 -16.87 1.93
N GLY A 46 -12.06 -15.72 2.29
CA GLY A 46 -12.66 -15.48 3.60
C GLY A 46 -11.67 -15.39 4.77
N TYR A 47 -10.36 -15.46 4.51
CA TYR A 47 -9.33 -15.45 5.55
C TYR A 47 -9.42 -14.20 6.45
N MET A 48 -9.55 -13.02 5.85
CA MET A 48 -9.68 -11.76 6.59
C MET A 48 -10.91 -11.76 7.50
N ARG A 49 -12.06 -12.28 7.06
CA ARG A 49 -13.28 -12.31 7.90
C ARG A 49 -13.10 -13.17 9.15
N LYS A 50 -12.29 -14.22 9.08
CA LYS A 50 -12.00 -15.12 10.20
C LYS A 50 -11.01 -14.50 11.20
N HIS A 51 -9.99 -13.81 10.68
CA HIS A 51 -8.80 -13.42 11.45
C HIS A 51 -8.71 -11.93 11.79
N LEU A 52 -9.36 -11.05 11.04
CA LEU A 52 -9.38 -9.62 11.32
C LEU A 52 -10.33 -9.37 12.51
N LYS A 53 -9.75 -9.01 13.66
CA LYS A 53 -10.50 -8.67 14.90
C LYS A 53 -10.65 -7.16 15.10
N SER A 54 -10.17 -6.36 14.15
CA SER A 54 -10.24 -4.89 14.22
C SER A 54 -11.63 -4.39 13.79
N SER A 55 -11.95 -3.14 14.15
CA SER A 55 -13.18 -2.47 13.71
C SER A 55 -13.12 -1.96 12.26
N GLN A 56 -11.98 -2.10 11.58
CA GLN A 56 -11.84 -1.72 10.17
C GLN A 56 -12.44 -2.81 9.28
N LEU A 57 -13.05 -2.38 8.17
CA LEU A 57 -13.49 -3.31 7.14
C LEU A 57 -12.26 -3.98 6.51
N PRO A 58 -12.36 -5.26 6.09
CA PRO A 58 -11.25 -5.96 5.45
C PRO A 58 -10.63 -5.19 4.28
N LEU A 59 -11.46 -4.57 3.43
CA LEU A 59 -10.97 -3.78 2.30
C LEU A 59 -10.20 -2.52 2.75
N GLU A 60 -10.68 -1.82 3.79
CA GLU A 60 -9.99 -0.68 4.38
C GLU A 60 -8.61 -1.08 4.92
N PHE A 61 -8.54 -2.23 5.60
CA PHE A 61 -7.29 -2.78 6.11
C PHE A 61 -6.31 -3.11 4.98
N LEU A 62 -6.80 -3.73 3.90
CA LEU A 62 -5.98 -4.00 2.72
C LEU A 62 -5.39 -2.71 2.15
N GLN A 63 -6.23 -1.72 1.87
CA GLN A 63 -5.81 -0.47 1.24
C GLN A 63 -4.87 0.36 2.11
N GLN A 64 -5.17 0.50 3.41
CA GLN A 64 -4.44 1.40 4.31
C GLN A 64 -3.19 0.76 4.94
N VAL A 65 -3.12 -0.57 5.00
CA VAL A 65 -2.03 -1.29 5.70
C VAL A 65 -1.30 -2.25 4.77
N LEU A 66 -2.01 -3.22 4.18
CA LEU A 66 -1.33 -4.28 3.44
C LEU A 66 -0.73 -3.79 2.12
N VAL A 67 -1.45 -2.97 1.35
CA VAL A 67 -0.93 -2.41 0.09
C VAL A 67 0.38 -1.63 0.33
N PRO A 68 0.47 -0.68 1.29
CA PRO A 68 1.72 0.01 1.58
C PRO A 68 2.85 -0.91 2.05
N GLU A 69 2.56 -1.84 2.97
CA GLU A 69 3.57 -2.76 3.48
C GLU A 69 4.12 -3.68 2.38
N VAL A 70 3.24 -4.20 1.54
CA VAL A 70 3.62 -5.09 0.42
C VAL A 70 4.42 -4.31 -0.61
N GLY A 71 3.98 -3.11 -1.01
CA GLY A 71 4.73 -2.27 -1.95
C GLY A 71 6.16 -2.00 -1.46
N PHE A 72 6.31 -1.60 -0.20
CA PHE A 72 7.62 -1.41 0.42
C PHE A 72 8.47 -2.68 0.43
N ARG A 73 7.86 -3.83 0.75
CA ARG A 73 8.56 -5.11 0.86
C ARG A 73 9.00 -5.65 -0.51
N LEU A 74 8.20 -5.45 -1.56
CA LEU A 74 8.55 -5.79 -2.94
C LEU A 74 9.76 -4.97 -3.41
N ILE A 75 9.78 -3.66 -3.15
CA ILE A 75 10.94 -2.81 -3.48
C ILE A 75 12.20 -3.31 -2.79
N ARG A 76 12.12 -3.63 -1.50
CA ARG A 76 13.26 -4.19 -0.76
C ARG A 76 13.73 -5.52 -1.33
N GLN A 77 12.80 -6.39 -1.71
CA GLN A 77 13.10 -7.67 -2.32
C GLN A 77 13.80 -7.50 -3.67
N ASP A 78 13.36 -6.57 -4.51
CA ASP A 78 13.98 -6.27 -5.80
C ASP A 78 15.39 -5.70 -5.64
N LEU A 79 15.58 -4.79 -4.69
CA LEU A 79 16.89 -4.24 -4.37
C LEU A 79 17.88 -5.31 -3.90
N ASN A 80 17.41 -6.25 -3.07
CA ASN A 80 18.22 -7.36 -2.59
C ASN A 80 18.55 -8.35 -3.73
N ARG A 81 17.61 -8.64 -4.63
CA ARG A 81 17.83 -9.55 -5.77
C ARG A 81 18.85 -9.03 -6.78
N LYS A 82 18.93 -7.70 -6.97
CA LYS A 82 19.88 -7.08 -7.91
C LYS A 82 21.35 -7.21 -7.47
N ARG A 83 21.64 -7.53 -6.20
CA ARG A 83 23.01 -7.81 -5.74
C ARG A 83 23.30 -9.30 -5.77
N ARG A 84 24.19 -9.71 -6.68
CA ARG A 84 24.87 -11.00 -6.60
C ARG A 84 25.77 -10.98 -5.35
N GLY A 85 25.60 -11.96 -4.45
CA GLY A 85 26.52 -12.18 -3.32
C GLY A 85 26.00 -11.89 -1.91
N GLY A 86 24.70 -11.61 -1.70
CA GLY A 86 24.08 -11.64 -0.37
C GLY A 86 24.49 -10.52 0.60
N VAL A 87 25.32 -9.57 0.20
CA VAL A 87 25.74 -8.44 1.04
C VAL A 87 24.55 -7.49 1.28
N PRO A 88 24.16 -7.22 2.55
CA PRO A 88 23.10 -6.27 2.87
C PRO A 88 23.41 -4.87 2.32
N ILE A 89 22.41 -4.21 1.72
CA ILE A 89 22.55 -2.81 1.28
C ILE A 89 22.50 -1.93 2.53
N PRO A 90 23.55 -1.14 2.83
CA PRO A 90 23.50 -0.15 3.90
C PRO A 90 22.34 0.82 3.64
N GLY A 91 21.50 1.05 4.63
CA GLY A 91 20.33 1.92 4.48
C GLY A 91 19.25 1.38 3.52
N LEU A 92 19.16 0.06 3.30
CA LEU A 92 18.15 -0.57 2.42
C LEU A 92 16.74 -0.02 2.67
N THR A 93 16.34 0.12 3.93
CA THR A 93 15.02 0.64 4.33
C THR A 93 14.81 2.06 3.82
N GLU A 94 15.75 2.97 4.05
CA GLU A 94 15.63 4.36 3.62
C GLU A 94 15.67 4.48 2.10
N LYS A 95 16.53 3.70 1.44
CA LYS A 95 16.56 3.62 -0.02
C LYS A 95 15.24 3.11 -0.60
N ALA A 96 14.64 2.09 0.01
CA ALA A 96 13.35 1.57 -0.43
C ALA A 96 12.21 2.58 -0.23
N LYS A 97 12.21 3.35 0.87
CA LYS A 97 11.26 4.44 1.09
C LYS A 97 11.43 5.56 0.05
N ALA A 98 12.67 5.93 -0.29
CA ALA A 98 12.95 6.92 -1.32
C ALA A 98 12.42 6.48 -2.69
N ILE A 99 12.77 5.25 -3.11
CA ILE A 99 12.28 4.67 -4.36
C ILE A 99 10.75 4.56 -4.38
N MET A 100 10.13 4.22 -3.24
CA MET A 100 8.67 4.16 -3.15
C MET A 100 8.02 5.52 -3.42
N LYS A 101 8.60 6.61 -2.92
CA LYS A 101 8.14 7.99 -3.21
C LYS A 101 8.36 8.37 -4.67
N GLU A 102 9.55 8.10 -5.20
CA GLU A 102 9.90 8.38 -6.60
C GLU A 102 9.02 7.59 -7.58
N SER A 103 8.77 6.31 -7.29
CA SER A 103 7.95 5.42 -8.12
C SER A 103 6.47 5.82 -8.07
N ALA A 104 5.99 6.34 -6.94
CA ALA A 104 4.66 6.93 -6.85
C ALA A 104 4.53 8.19 -7.72
N ALA A 105 5.50 9.11 -7.63
CA ALA A 105 5.52 10.33 -8.43
C ALA A 105 5.60 10.02 -9.94
N TYR A 106 6.45 9.08 -10.34
CA TYR A 106 6.55 8.62 -11.73
C TYR A 106 5.24 8.02 -12.23
N GLY A 107 4.61 7.14 -11.43
CA GLY A 107 3.34 6.51 -11.79
C GLY A 107 2.21 7.52 -12.00
N ASN A 108 2.14 8.54 -11.14
CA ASN A 108 1.16 9.62 -11.28
C ASN A 108 1.39 10.46 -12.54
N ALA A 109 2.65 10.74 -12.89
CA ALA A 109 2.98 11.51 -14.07
C ALA A 109 2.73 10.75 -15.39
N MET A 110 3.01 9.45 -15.41
CA MET A 110 2.89 8.62 -16.61
C MET A 110 1.50 8.04 -16.84
N PHE A 111 0.74 7.84 -15.76
CA PHE A 111 -0.60 7.28 -15.81
C PHE A 111 -1.55 8.17 -15.01
N PRO A 112 -1.85 9.38 -15.51
CA PRO A 112 -2.86 10.22 -14.89
C PRO A 112 -4.18 9.44 -14.86
N VAL A 113 -4.86 9.47 -13.72
CA VAL A 113 -6.21 8.94 -13.62
C VAL A 113 -7.10 9.97 -14.32
N GLU A 114 -7.72 9.60 -15.42
CA GLU A 114 -8.69 10.47 -16.09
C GLU A 114 -9.96 10.54 -15.22
N ASP A 115 -10.58 11.72 -15.10
CA ASP A 115 -11.76 11.92 -14.25
C ASP A 115 -12.95 11.00 -14.59
N ALA A 116 -12.93 10.36 -15.77
CA ALA A 116 -13.92 9.38 -16.21
C ALA A 116 -13.82 8.00 -15.52
N ASP A 117 -12.72 7.72 -14.81
CA ASP A 117 -12.46 6.43 -14.14
C ASP A 117 -12.73 6.47 -12.61
N ILE A 118 -13.30 7.55 -12.08
CA ILE A 118 -13.64 7.75 -10.65
C ILE A 118 -15.15 7.58 -10.40
#